data_AF-A0A1A8WPR8-F1
#
_entry.id   AF-A0A1A8WPR8-F1
#
_cell.length_a   1.000
_cell.length_b   1.000
_cell.length_c   1.000
_cell.angle_alpha   90.00
_cell.angle_beta   90.00
_cell.angle_gamma   90.00
#
_symmetry.space_group_name_H-M   'P 1'
#
loop_
_entity.id
_entity.type
_entity.pdbx_description
1 polymer ?
#
loop_
_entity_poly.entity_id
_entity_poly.type
_entity_poly.pdbx_seq_one_letter_code
_entity_poly.pdbx_strand_id
1 'polypeptide(L)'
;MEPENFLEYKKLESMITTDQVGIANDVFCYEVESKFGSNNNNKIFNFCKRFLQLCSSYYFMISHGMIKSKNTCGIINYLFNTELKLINGDDVLESEFYSSMTGESKKKINVTNCNFQLYRIQDKEYQKLKTLYELHNNFYNINNSISGFQQGGICKNICIYREKCAKIFNQNLVKCPVNNQ
;
A
#
# COMPACT_ATOMS: atom_id res chain seq x y z
N MET A 1 7.21 -10.87 2.23
CA MET A 1 6.44 -10.66 0.98
C MET A 1 7.20 -11.36 -0.12
N GLU A 2 6.64 -12.43 -0.70
CA GLU A 2 7.35 -13.18 -1.75
C GLU A 2 7.41 -12.36 -3.06
N PRO A 3 8.39 -12.61 -3.96
CA PRO A 3 8.54 -11.85 -5.20
C PRO A 3 7.28 -11.82 -6.09
N GLU A 4 6.55 -12.93 -6.18
CA GLU A 4 5.29 -13.03 -6.94
C GLU A 4 4.19 -12.14 -6.36
N ASN A 5 4.09 -12.10 -5.03
CA ASN A 5 3.18 -11.23 -4.30
C ASN A 5 3.54 -9.73 -4.49
N PHE A 6 4.79 -9.42 -4.84
CA PHE A 6 5.23 -8.05 -5.10
C PHE A 6 4.86 -7.54 -6.50
N LEU A 7 4.90 -8.38 -7.52
CA LEU A 7 4.43 -7.97 -8.85
C LEU A 7 2.92 -7.68 -8.81
N GLU A 8 2.15 -8.51 -8.12
CA GLU A 8 0.72 -8.29 -7.94
C GLU A 8 0.43 -7.00 -7.14
N TYR A 9 1.21 -6.76 -6.08
CA TYR A 9 1.18 -5.49 -5.37
C TYR A 9 1.44 -4.29 -6.30
N LYS A 10 2.45 -4.34 -7.18
CA LYS A 10 2.77 -3.21 -8.09
C LYS A 10 1.65 -2.97 -9.10
N LYS A 11 0.99 -4.02 -9.60
CA LYS A 11 -0.19 -3.89 -10.46
C LYS A 11 -1.32 -3.15 -9.73
N LEU A 12 -1.59 -3.55 -8.48
CA LEU A 12 -2.61 -2.91 -7.63
C LEU A 12 -2.31 -1.44 -7.36
N GLU A 13 -1.09 -1.14 -6.92
CA GLU A 13 -0.65 0.23 -6.66
C GLU A 13 -0.80 1.11 -7.90
N SER A 14 -0.49 0.60 -9.08
CA SER A 14 -0.61 1.34 -10.34
C SER A 14 -2.05 1.66 -10.77
N MET A 15 -3.05 1.02 -10.15
CA MET A 15 -4.48 1.26 -10.45
C MET A 15 -5.12 2.30 -9.52
N ILE A 16 -4.40 2.77 -8.50
CA ILE A 16 -4.84 3.86 -7.63
C ILE A 16 -4.62 5.19 -8.37
N THR A 17 -5.42 5.44 -9.40
CA THR A 17 -5.16 6.54 -10.36
C THR A 17 -6.19 7.64 -10.35
N THR A 18 -7.40 7.40 -9.83
CA THR A 18 -8.46 8.40 -9.82
C THR A 18 -9.21 8.40 -8.49
N ASP A 19 -9.83 9.54 -8.20
CA ASP A 19 -10.77 9.76 -7.10
C ASP A 19 -12.22 9.71 -7.61
N GLN A 20 -12.47 9.01 -8.73
CA GLN A 20 -13.79 8.91 -9.35
C GLN A 20 -14.51 7.67 -8.84
N VAL A 21 -15.61 7.89 -8.10
CA VAL A 21 -16.44 6.82 -7.57
C VAL A 21 -17.91 7.10 -7.85
N GLY A 22 -18.75 6.07 -7.80
CA GLY A 22 -20.20 6.24 -7.91
C GLY A 22 -20.78 7.03 -6.72
N ILE A 23 -21.97 7.59 -6.93
CA ILE A 23 -22.67 8.49 -5.98
C ILE A 23 -22.71 7.91 -4.56
N ALA A 24 -23.00 6.61 -4.40
CA ALA A 24 -23.07 5.97 -3.08
C ALA A 24 -21.74 6.03 -2.32
N ASN A 25 -20.60 5.84 -2.99
CA ASN A 25 -19.28 5.94 -2.37
C ASN A 25 -18.92 7.40 -2.07
N ASP A 26 -19.35 8.33 -2.92
CA ASP A 26 -19.12 9.76 -2.72
C ASP A 26 -19.82 10.25 -1.44
N VAL A 27 -21.11 9.92 -1.29
CA VAL A 27 -21.90 10.21 -0.08
C VAL A 27 -21.26 9.57 1.17
N PHE A 28 -20.91 8.29 1.10
CA PHE A 28 -20.24 7.61 2.22
C PHE A 28 -18.93 8.30 2.60
N CYS A 29 -18.09 8.65 1.63
CA CYS A 29 -16.82 9.29 1.91
C CYS A 29 -16.99 10.68 2.51
N TYR A 30 -18.03 11.42 2.11
CA TYR A 30 -18.38 12.70 2.71
C TYR A 30 -18.83 12.55 4.17
N GLU A 31 -19.69 11.57 4.46
CA GLU A 31 -20.13 11.27 5.82
C GLU A 31 -18.96 10.90 6.73
N VAL A 32 -18.02 10.09 6.23
CA VAL A 32 -16.81 9.71 6.99
C VAL A 32 -15.88 10.90 7.20
N GLU A 33 -15.66 11.71 6.18
CA GLU A 33 -14.85 12.93 6.26
C GLU A 33 -15.40 13.91 7.29
N SER A 34 -16.72 14.07 7.37
CA SER A 34 -17.37 15.04 8.26
C SER A 34 -17.01 14.88 9.75
N LYS A 35 -16.48 13.72 10.12
CA LYS A 35 -16.05 13.35 11.49
C LYS A 35 -14.62 13.78 11.79
N PHE A 36 -13.87 14.20 10.77
CA PHE A 36 -12.53 14.77 10.91
C PHE A 36 -12.61 16.29 11.08
N GLY A 37 -11.67 16.84 11.85
CA GLY A 37 -11.54 18.30 11.96
C GLY A 37 -11.15 18.95 10.62
N SER A 38 -11.49 20.23 10.47
CA SER A 38 -11.36 21.03 9.24
C SER A 38 -9.98 20.98 8.56
N ASN A 39 -8.91 20.69 9.30
CA ASN A 39 -7.54 20.64 8.80
C ASN A 39 -7.22 19.41 7.91
N ASN A 40 -8.06 18.38 7.92
CA ASN A 40 -7.88 17.18 7.08
C ASN A 40 -8.94 17.02 6.00
N ASN A 41 -9.84 18.01 5.89
CA ASN A 41 -10.89 18.01 4.88
C ASN A 41 -10.25 17.97 3.48
N ASN A 42 -10.94 17.33 2.55
CA ASN A 42 -10.52 16.88 1.23
C ASN A 42 -9.48 15.75 1.22
N LYS A 43 -8.51 15.68 2.15
CA LYS A 43 -7.52 14.58 2.16
C LYS A 43 -8.14 13.25 2.50
N ILE A 44 -8.94 13.20 3.57
CA ILE A 44 -9.67 11.99 3.98
C ILE A 44 -10.70 11.59 2.93
N PHE A 45 -11.45 12.56 2.42
CA PHE A 45 -12.43 12.33 1.36
C PHE A 45 -11.81 11.70 0.12
N ASN A 46 -10.77 12.33 -0.42
CA ASN A 46 -10.08 11.83 -1.62
C ASN A 46 -9.42 10.46 -1.36
N PHE A 47 -8.84 10.25 -0.17
CA PHE A 47 -8.31 8.95 0.21
C PHE A 47 -9.40 7.88 0.24
N CYS A 48 -10.52 8.15 0.90
CA CYS A 48 -11.67 7.24 0.96
C CYS A 48 -12.13 6.83 -0.44
N LYS A 49 -12.29 7.81 -1.35
CA LYS A 49 -12.73 7.55 -2.74
C LYS A 49 -11.74 6.66 -3.48
N ARG A 50 -10.45 7.03 -3.47
CA ARG A 50 -9.37 6.24 -4.11
C ARG A 50 -9.33 4.81 -3.57
N PHE A 51 -9.49 4.65 -2.26
CA PHE A 51 -9.43 3.35 -1.62
C PHE A 51 -10.65 2.48 -1.95
N LEU A 52 -11.87 3.03 -1.97
CA LEU A 52 -13.06 2.29 -2.37
C LEU A 52 -13.05 1.91 -3.85
N GLN A 53 -12.46 2.75 -4.70
CA GLN A 53 -12.20 2.42 -6.10
C GLN A 53 -11.23 1.25 -6.21
N LEU A 54 -10.10 1.30 -5.48
CA LEU A 54 -9.15 0.19 -5.40
C LEU A 54 -9.85 -1.11 -4.99
N CYS A 55 -10.69 -1.07 -3.95
CA CYS A 55 -11.46 -2.24 -3.49
C CYS A 55 -12.34 -2.83 -4.60
N SER A 56 -12.96 -1.98 -5.41
CA SER A 56 -13.81 -2.40 -6.53
C SER A 56 -12.99 -3.04 -7.67
N SER A 57 -11.88 -2.41 -8.05
CA SER A 57 -10.94 -2.95 -9.05
C SER A 57 -10.35 -4.28 -8.59
N TYR A 58 -10.06 -4.39 -7.29
CA TYR A 58 -9.49 -5.58 -6.69
C TYR A 58 -10.40 -6.81 -6.84
N TYR A 59 -11.69 -6.66 -6.54
CA TYR A 59 -12.67 -7.72 -6.76
C TYR A 59 -12.68 -8.20 -8.22
N PHE A 60 -12.72 -7.26 -9.15
CA PHE A 60 -12.67 -7.56 -10.58
C PHE A 60 -11.40 -8.34 -10.95
N MET A 61 -10.23 -7.97 -10.42
CA MET A 61 -8.98 -8.66 -10.72
C MET A 61 -8.93 -10.08 -10.16
N ILE A 62 -9.43 -10.30 -8.94
CA ILE A 62 -9.55 -11.66 -8.38
C ILE A 62 -10.51 -12.49 -9.23
N SER A 63 -11.70 -11.96 -9.55
CA SER A 63 -12.71 -12.73 -10.27
C SER A 63 -12.25 -13.16 -11.66
N HIS A 64 -11.33 -12.41 -12.27
CA HIS A 64 -10.73 -12.72 -13.58
C HIS A 64 -9.36 -13.41 -13.47
N GLY A 65 -8.94 -13.84 -12.28
CA GLY A 65 -7.69 -14.57 -12.06
C GLY A 65 -6.41 -13.77 -12.35
N MET A 66 -6.50 -12.43 -12.41
CA MET A 66 -5.36 -11.54 -12.65
C MET A 66 -4.45 -11.40 -11.42
N ILE A 67 -5.03 -11.63 -10.24
CA ILE A 67 -4.36 -11.69 -8.95
C ILE A 67 -4.58 -13.09 -8.38
N LYS A 68 -3.50 -13.78 -8.03
CA LYS A 68 -3.49 -15.14 -7.51
C LYS A 68 -3.04 -15.22 -6.06
N SER A 69 -2.55 -14.11 -5.50
CA SER A 69 -2.08 -14.01 -4.11
C SER A 69 -3.11 -14.51 -3.11
N LYS A 70 -2.65 -15.37 -2.19
CA LYS A 70 -3.40 -15.79 -1.00
C LYS A 70 -3.38 -14.73 0.11
N ASN A 71 -2.58 -13.67 -0.03
CA ASN A 71 -2.38 -12.63 0.99
C ASN A 71 -3.00 -11.27 0.61
N THR A 72 -4.11 -11.33 -0.12
CA THR A 72 -4.98 -10.21 -0.50
C THR A 72 -5.22 -9.20 0.62
N CYS A 73 -5.72 -9.67 1.76
CA CYS A 73 -6.09 -8.79 2.87
C CYS A 73 -4.89 -8.03 3.45
N GLY A 74 -3.73 -8.70 3.56
CA GLY A 74 -2.52 -8.07 4.07
C GLY A 74 -2.00 -6.96 3.15
N ILE A 75 -2.03 -7.20 1.84
CA ILE A 75 -1.65 -6.19 0.83
C ILE A 75 -2.57 -4.97 0.91
N ILE A 76 -3.88 -5.19 0.96
CA ILE A 76 -4.86 -4.10 1.02
C ILE A 76 -4.72 -3.30 2.33
N ASN A 77 -4.55 -3.97 3.47
CA ASN A 77 -4.36 -3.29 4.75
C ASN A 77 -3.06 -2.47 4.79
N TYR A 78 -1.97 -2.98 4.19
CA TYR A 78 -0.72 -2.22 4.08
C TYR A 78 -0.87 -0.97 3.19
N LEU A 79 -1.52 -1.10 2.03
CA LEU A 79 -1.81 0.04 1.15
C LEU A 79 -2.64 1.10 1.88
N PHE A 80 -3.68 0.67 2.60
CA PHE A 80 -4.53 1.55 3.40
C PHE A 80 -3.72 2.34 4.42
N ASN A 81 -2.84 1.67 5.17
CA ASN A 81 -2.02 2.31 6.20
C ASN A 81 -0.96 3.26 5.62
N THR A 82 -0.45 2.99 4.41
CA THR A 82 0.62 3.80 3.80
C THR A 82 0.18 5.24 3.53
N GLU A 83 -1.03 5.43 3.01
CA GLU A 83 -1.56 6.78 2.76
C GLU A 83 -2.05 7.48 4.04
N LEU A 84 -2.59 6.72 4.99
CA LEU A 84 -3.10 7.29 6.25
C LEU A 84 -2.03 7.92 7.13
N LYS A 85 -0.77 7.45 7.06
CA LYS A 85 0.34 8.07 7.81
C LYS A 85 0.66 9.50 7.42
N LEU A 86 0.12 9.98 6.30
CA LEU A 86 0.26 11.37 5.85
C LEU A 86 -0.85 12.28 6.41
N ILE A 87 -1.77 11.73 7.21
CA ILE A 87 -2.93 12.42 7.76
C ILE A 87 -2.80 12.51 9.28
N ASN A 88 -2.92 13.72 9.84
CA ASN A 88 -2.87 13.95 11.28
C ASN A 88 -4.28 13.74 11.88
N GLY A 89 -4.57 12.63 12.54
CA GLY A 89 -5.92 12.38 13.05
C GLY A 89 -6.11 11.09 13.84
N ASP A 90 -5.09 10.69 14.61
CA ASP A 90 -4.97 9.38 15.24
C ASP A 90 -6.24 8.90 15.97
N ASP A 91 -6.90 9.77 16.73
CA ASP A 91 -8.08 9.38 17.53
C ASP A 91 -9.31 9.02 16.68
N VAL A 92 -9.63 9.83 15.65
CA VAL A 92 -10.76 9.58 14.71
C VAL A 92 -10.45 8.41 13.79
N LEU A 93 -9.17 8.25 13.41
CA LEU A 93 -8.72 7.12 12.62
C LEU A 93 -9.01 5.80 13.33
N GLU A 94 -8.54 5.66 14.58
CA GLU A 94 -8.65 4.42 15.35
C GLU A 94 -10.07 4.10 15.79
N SER A 95 -10.82 5.11 16.27
CA SER A 95 -12.17 4.90 16.81
C SER A 95 -13.20 4.51 15.76
N GLU A 96 -13.11 5.07 14.55
CA GLU A 96 -14.23 5.02 13.61
C GLU A 96 -13.83 4.73 12.18
N PHE A 97 -12.76 5.37 11.69
CA PHE A 97 -12.41 5.32 10.27
C PHE A 97 -12.06 3.90 9.80
N TYR A 98 -11.20 3.17 10.52
CA TYR A 98 -10.86 1.79 10.18
C TYR A 98 -12.09 0.89 10.11
N SER A 99 -13.02 1.03 11.07
CA SER A 99 -14.22 0.20 11.14
C SER A 99 -15.20 0.52 10.00
N SER A 100 -15.41 1.80 9.70
CA SER A 100 -16.29 2.28 8.63
C SER A 100 -15.78 1.84 7.27
N MET A 101 -14.48 2.07 7.02
CA MET A 101 -13.82 1.64 5.79
C MET A 101 -13.83 0.12 5.66
N THR A 102 -13.64 -0.64 6.76
CA THR A 102 -13.76 -2.10 6.73
C THR A 102 -15.15 -2.53 6.26
N GLY A 103 -16.20 -1.96 6.86
CA GLY A 103 -17.58 -2.30 6.52
C GLY A 103 -17.92 -2.02 5.06
N GLU A 104 -17.55 -0.85 4.55
CA GLU A 104 -17.86 -0.46 3.17
C GLU A 104 -17.00 -1.21 2.15
N SER A 105 -15.71 -1.40 2.42
CA SER A 105 -14.82 -2.19 1.57
C SER A 105 -15.25 -3.65 1.50
N LYS A 106 -15.70 -4.28 2.60
CA LYS A 106 -16.19 -5.68 2.59
C LYS A 106 -17.27 -5.93 1.53
N LYS A 107 -18.21 -4.98 1.38
CA LYS A 107 -19.28 -5.06 0.38
C LYS A 107 -18.74 -5.12 -1.05
N LYS A 108 -17.53 -4.63 -1.29
CA LYS A 108 -16.92 -4.48 -2.61
C LYS A 108 -15.96 -5.62 -2.95
N ILE A 109 -15.08 -5.99 -2.01
CA ILE A 109 -13.97 -6.91 -2.33
C ILE A 109 -14.43 -8.38 -2.37
N ASN A 110 -15.54 -8.73 -1.70
CA ASN A 110 -16.13 -10.09 -1.65
C ASN A 110 -15.08 -11.21 -1.63
N VAL A 111 -14.14 -11.13 -0.69
CA VAL A 111 -13.03 -12.08 -0.61
C VAL A 111 -13.41 -13.25 0.28
N THR A 112 -13.35 -14.47 -0.26
CA THR A 112 -13.63 -15.70 0.49
C THR A 112 -12.39 -16.27 1.18
N ASN A 113 -11.19 -15.81 0.81
CA ASN A 113 -9.92 -16.39 1.27
C ASN A 113 -9.35 -15.76 2.56
N CYS A 114 -9.95 -14.67 3.07
CA CYS A 114 -9.53 -14.02 4.30
C CYS A 114 -10.70 -13.28 4.98
N ASN A 115 -10.67 -13.20 6.31
CA ASN A 115 -11.56 -12.32 7.06
C ASN A 115 -11.07 -10.88 6.88
N PHE A 116 -11.58 -10.19 5.87
CA PHE A 116 -11.16 -8.84 5.53
C PHE A 116 -11.34 -7.90 6.72
N GLN A 117 -10.27 -7.23 7.15
CA GLN A 117 -10.34 -6.22 8.20
C GLN A 117 -9.22 -5.22 7.99
N LEU A 118 -9.57 -3.93 8.06
CA LEU A 118 -8.59 -2.86 8.10
C LEU A 118 -8.29 -2.55 9.55
N TYR A 119 -7.01 -2.40 9.86
CA TYR A 119 -6.54 -2.08 11.20
C TYR A 119 -5.23 -1.28 11.13
N ARG A 120 -5.00 -0.45 12.15
CA ARG A 120 -3.76 0.31 12.28
C ARG A 120 -2.58 -0.65 12.42
N ILE A 121 -1.62 -0.53 11.52
CA ILE A 121 -0.32 -1.19 11.66
C ILE A 121 0.53 -0.33 12.59
N GLN A 122 0.98 -0.92 13.69
CA GLN A 122 1.84 -0.23 14.65
C GLN A 122 3.09 0.34 13.96
N ASP A 123 3.56 1.50 14.40
CA ASP A 123 4.64 2.22 13.72
C ASP A 123 5.90 1.37 13.52
N LYS A 124 6.31 0.64 14.55
CA LYS A 124 7.46 -0.25 14.49
C LYS A 124 7.29 -1.36 13.45
N GLU A 125 6.10 -1.94 13.35
CA GLU A 125 5.80 -2.99 12.37
C GLU A 125 5.72 -2.40 10.95
N TYR A 126 5.07 -1.26 10.81
CA TYR A 126 4.99 -0.54 9.55
C TYR A 126 6.37 -0.18 9.02
N GLN A 127 7.29 0.31 9.86
CA GLN A 127 8.64 0.64 9.39
C GLN A 127 9.33 -0.60 8.80
N LYS A 128 9.19 -1.78 9.42
CA LYS A 128 9.71 -3.03 8.87
C LYS A 128 9.08 -3.37 7.51
N LEU A 129 7.76 -3.25 7.40
CA LEU A 129 7.03 -3.51 6.15
C LEU A 129 7.45 -2.52 5.05
N LYS A 130 7.60 -1.25 5.39
CA LYS A 130 8.08 -0.19 4.49
C LYS A 130 9.49 -0.49 4.00
N THR A 131 10.42 -0.85 4.89
CA THR A 131 11.78 -1.24 4.51
C THR A 131 11.77 -2.41 3.52
N LEU A 132 10.97 -3.44 3.80
CA LEU A 132 10.81 -4.58 2.88
C LEU A 132 10.25 -4.14 1.53
N TYR A 133 9.20 -3.32 1.53
CA TYR A 133 8.61 -2.76 0.32
C TYR A 133 9.64 -1.99 -0.52
N GLU A 134 10.40 -1.09 0.10
CA GLU A 134 11.41 -0.28 -0.60
C GLU A 134 12.52 -1.15 -1.21
N LEU A 135 12.96 -2.20 -0.51
CA LEU A 135 13.92 -3.17 -1.05
C LEU A 135 13.35 -3.85 -2.30
N HIS A 136 12.17 -4.44 -2.19
CA HIS A 136 11.53 -5.12 -3.33
C HIS A 136 11.23 -4.17 -4.50
N ASN A 137 10.84 -2.91 -4.23
CA ASN A 137 10.58 -1.92 -5.26
C ASN A 137 11.86 -1.54 -6.03
N ASN A 138 12.99 -1.38 -5.33
CA ASN A 138 14.26 -1.13 -5.98
C ASN A 138 14.71 -2.36 -6.81
N PHE A 139 14.54 -3.58 -6.32
CA PHE A 139 14.79 -4.80 -7.11
C PHE A 139 13.90 -4.87 -8.37
N TYR A 140 12.61 -4.57 -8.24
CA TYR A 140 11.67 -4.51 -9.36
C TYR A 140 12.10 -3.48 -10.42
N ASN A 141 12.54 -2.29 -9.98
CA ASN A 141 13.02 -1.25 -10.88
C ASN A 141 14.34 -1.60 -11.57
N ILE A 142 15.24 -2.34 -10.91
CA ILE A 142 16.45 -2.89 -11.55
C ILE A 142 16.03 -3.80 -12.71
N ASN A 143 15.12 -4.74 -12.47
CA ASN A 143 14.68 -5.70 -13.48
C ASN A 143 13.99 -5.00 -14.67
N ASN A 144 13.12 -4.02 -14.42
CA ASN A 144 12.46 -3.26 -15.49
C ASN A 144 13.41 -2.34 -16.26
N SER A 145 14.47 -1.84 -15.61
CA SER A 145 15.49 -1.02 -16.28
C SER A 145 16.37 -1.86 -17.23
N ILE A 146 16.46 -3.17 -17.02
CA ILE A 146 17.18 -4.09 -17.92
C ILE A 146 16.39 -4.35 -19.19
N SER A 147 15.06 -4.41 -19.13
CA SER A 147 14.19 -4.73 -20.27
C SER A 147 13.95 -3.58 -21.26
N GLY A 148 14.34 -2.35 -20.94
CA GLY A 148 13.91 -1.14 -21.67
C GLY A 148 15.00 -0.33 -22.39
N PHE A 149 16.29 -0.67 -22.31
CA PHE A 149 17.38 0.20 -22.80
C PHE A 149 18.43 -0.53 -23.63
N GLN A 150 19.02 0.19 -24.61
CA GLN A 150 20.28 -0.22 -25.26
C GLN A 150 21.45 -0.15 -24.24
N GLN A 151 22.40 -1.08 -24.35
CA GLN A 151 23.43 -1.44 -23.35
C GLN A 151 24.17 -0.27 -22.67
N GLY A 152 24.34 0.89 -23.31
CA GLY A 152 25.06 2.04 -22.75
C GLY A 152 24.33 2.83 -21.65
N GLY A 153 22.98 2.85 -21.66
CA GLY A 153 22.18 3.57 -20.65
C GLY A 153 21.81 2.73 -19.41
N ILE A 154 21.99 1.42 -19.50
CA ILE A 154 21.60 0.44 -18.49
C ILE A 154 22.38 0.64 -17.19
N CYS A 155 23.69 0.86 -17.27
CA CYS A 155 24.55 0.91 -16.08
C CYS A 155 24.22 2.11 -15.17
N LYS A 156 24.07 3.31 -15.74
CA LYS A 156 23.78 4.53 -14.98
C LYS A 156 22.43 4.48 -14.26
N ASN A 157 21.41 3.93 -14.92
CA ASN A 157 20.05 3.84 -14.36
C ASN A 157 19.93 2.73 -13.30
N ILE A 158 20.62 1.60 -13.49
CA ILE A 158 20.64 0.50 -12.52
C ILE A 158 21.41 0.87 -11.24
N CYS A 159 22.53 1.60 -11.37
CA CYS A 159 23.37 1.97 -10.21
C CYS A 159 22.58 2.72 -9.13
N ILE A 160 21.68 3.63 -9.52
CA ILE A 160 20.84 4.38 -8.56
C ILE A 160 20.01 3.43 -7.69
N TYR A 161 19.41 2.39 -8.27
CA TYR A 161 18.59 1.45 -7.51
C TYR A 161 19.45 0.48 -6.68
N ARG A 162 20.63 0.08 -7.18
CA ARG A 162 21.59 -0.73 -6.41
C ARG A 162 22.09 0.01 -5.17
N GLU A 163 22.46 1.27 -5.33
CA GLU A 163 22.89 2.13 -4.21
C GLU A 163 21.78 2.29 -3.17
N LYS A 164 20.53 2.51 -3.62
CA LYS A 164 19.36 2.57 -2.73
C LYS A 164 19.16 1.26 -1.97
N CYS A 165 19.22 0.10 -2.64
CA CYS A 165 19.15 -1.21 -1.98
C CYS A 165 20.24 -1.36 -0.91
N ALA A 166 21.50 -1.10 -1.26
CA ALA A 166 22.62 -1.23 -0.35
C ALA A 166 22.47 -0.30 0.87
N LYS A 167 22.03 0.95 0.66
CA LYS A 167 21.77 1.91 1.73
C LYS A 167 20.67 1.41 2.67
N ILE A 168 19.52 1.00 2.15
CA ILE A 168 18.40 0.51 2.95
C ILE A 168 18.82 -0.73 3.75
N PHE A 169 19.49 -1.68 3.10
CA PHE A 169 19.98 -2.89 3.75
C PHE A 169 20.95 -2.57 4.89
N ASN A 170 21.98 -1.75 4.62
CA ASN A 170 22.99 -1.39 5.62
C ASN A 170 22.44 -0.58 6.80
N GLN A 171 21.40 0.22 6.59
CA GLN A 171 20.75 1.00 7.65
C GLN A 171 19.84 0.16 8.54
N ASN A 172 19.34 -0.97 8.05
CA ASN A 172 18.38 -1.82 8.76
C ASN A 172 18.97 -3.16 9.24
N LEU A 173 20.24 -3.44 8.92
CA LEU A 173 20.99 -4.52 9.55
C LEU A 173 21.17 -4.22 11.04
N VAL A 174 20.72 -5.15 11.88
CA VAL A 174 21.18 -5.20 13.27
C VAL A 174 22.67 -5.49 13.20
N LYS A 175 23.50 -4.49 13.47
CA LYS A 175 24.94 -4.72 13.63
C LYS A 175 25.11 -5.58 14.88
N CYS A 176 25.61 -6.80 14.71
CA CYS A 176 26.08 -7.56 15.86
C CYS A 176 27.09 -6.68 16.60
N PRO A 177 26.95 -6.46 17.92
CA PRO A 177 27.95 -5.74 18.66
C PRO A 177 29.28 -6.46 18.46
N VAL A 178 30.30 -5.72 18.00
CA VAL A 178 31.65 -6.25 17.77
C VAL A 178 32.39 -6.45 19.11
N ASN A 179 31.70 -6.27 20.24
CA ASN A 179 32.27 -6.46 21.55
C ASN A 179 32.03 -7.90 22.02
N ASN A 180 32.91 -8.79 21.58
CA ASN A 180 33.40 -9.85 22.45
C ASN A 180 34.51 -9.21 23.31
N GLN A 181 34.18 -8.85 24.54
CA GLN A 181 35.16 -8.77 25.63
C GLN A 181 34.72 -9.75 26.71
#